data_AF-A0A820MYE9-F1
#
_entry.id   AF-A0A820MYE9-F1
#
_cell.length_a   1.000
_cell.length_b   1.000
_cell.length_c   1.000
_cell.angle_alpha   90.00
_cell.angle_beta   90.00
_cell.angle_gamma   90.00
#
_symmetry.space_group_name_H-M   'P 1'
#
loop_
_entity.id
_entity.type
_entity.pdbx_description
1 polymer ?
#
loop_
_entity_poly.entity_id
_entity_poly.type
_entity_poly.pdbx_seq_one_letter_code
_entity_poly.pdbx_strand_id
1 'polypeptide(L)'
;RVLFFVAVSFQPGWDYTGVYESLKMKVLHLPLTPRTEFVPDLKEWSKYLDEQKPEKIDLVIINTQHNPTGKQWSPDVVNFLMDLAWKHESYLLIDDAYYCVHDPRVEIVNTLKIWLKRLAQHKNR
;
A
#
# COMPACT_ATOMS: atom_id res chain seq x y z
N ARG A 1 -12.70 20.79 14.61
CA ARG A 1 -11.86 19.59 14.41
C ARG A 1 -10.89 19.90 13.29
N VAL A 2 -9.58 19.81 13.50
CA VAL A 2 -8.63 19.86 12.38
C VAL A 2 -8.81 18.56 11.62
N LEU A 3 -9.32 18.62 10.39
CA LEU A 3 -9.41 17.47 9.49
C LEU A 3 -7.99 17.20 9.00
N PHE A 4 -7.35 16.17 9.56
CA PHE A 4 -6.13 15.63 8.98
C PHE A 4 -6.53 14.63 7.91
N PHE A 5 -5.99 14.78 6.70
CA PHE A 5 -6.08 13.73 5.69
C PHE A 5 -5.27 12.54 6.17
N VAL A 6 -5.72 11.32 5.88
CA VAL A 6 -5.02 10.11 6.31
C VAL A 6 -4.39 9.42 5.11
N ALA A 7 -3.07 9.22 5.16
CA ALA A 7 -2.35 8.37 4.23
C ALA A 7 -2.03 7.03 4.89
N VAL A 8 -2.02 5.94 4.12
CA VAL A 8 -1.53 4.63 4.56
C VAL A 8 -0.21 4.32 3.85
N SER A 9 0.83 4.01 4.63
CA SER A 9 2.12 3.50 4.15
C SER A 9 2.59 2.32 5.02
N PHE A 10 3.89 2.05 5.09
CA PHE A 10 4.48 0.87 5.69
C PHE A 10 5.60 1.23 6.67
N GLN A 11 5.90 0.37 7.64
CA GLN A 11 7.03 0.53 8.56
C GLN A 11 7.75 -0.80 8.82
N PRO A 12 9.07 -0.93 8.56
CA PRO A 12 9.91 0.09 7.91
C PRO A 12 9.44 0.36 6.48
N GLY A 13 9.75 1.56 5.98
CA GLY A 13 9.40 2.00 4.63
C GLY A 13 10.21 3.23 4.25
N TRP A 14 10.13 3.65 2.98
CA TRP A 14 10.58 5.00 2.59
C TRP A 14 9.85 6.07 3.42
N ASP A 15 10.50 7.21 3.66
CA ASP A 15 10.00 8.26 4.55
C ASP A 15 8.85 9.07 3.93
N TYR A 16 7.69 8.43 3.78
CA TYR A 16 6.47 9.09 3.34
C TYR A 16 5.99 10.12 4.37
N THR A 17 6.30 9.95 5.65
CA THR A 17 5.92 10.89 6.72
C THR A 17 6.58 12.25 6.50
N GLY A 18 7.89 12.28 6.23
CA GLY A 18 8.61 13.52 5.94
C GLY A 18 8.03 14.31 4.75
N VAL A 19 7.43 13.63 3.77
CA VAL A 19 6.74 14.28 2.65
C VAL A 19 5.36 14.79 3.05
N TYR A 20 4.53 13.93 3.62
CA TYR A 20 3.10 14.19 3.78
C TYR A 20 2.71 14.93 5.05
N GLU A 21 3.53 14.91 6.09
CA GLU A 21 3.28 15.66 7.32
C GLU A 21 3.22 17.18 7.04
N SER A 22 4.09 17.67 6.16
CA SER A 22 4.09 19.08 5.71
C SER A 22 2.79 19.48 4.98
N LEU A 23 2.09 18.50 4.40
CA LEU A 23 0.80 18.65 3.72
C LEU A 23 -0.39 18.43 4.66
N LYS A 24 -0.16 18.40 5.99
CA LYS A 24 -1.18 18.15 7.02
C LYS A 24 -1.87 16.79 6.86
N MET A 25 -1.14 15.79 6.36
CA MET A 25 -1.61 14.41 6.39
C MET A 25 -0.99 13.66 7.56
N LYS A 26 -1.80 12.83 8.21
CA LYS A 26 -1.31 11.82 9.16
C LYS A 26 -1.01 10.55 8.36
N VAL A 27 0.19 10.00 8.53
CA VAL A 27 0.55 8.70 7.94
C VAL A 27 0.30 7.59 8.95
N LEU A 28 -0.56 6.63 8.59
CA LEU A 28 -0.73 5.37 9.29
C LEU A 28 0.20 4.34 8.65
N HIS A 29 1.02 3.68 9.45
CA HIS A 29 2.00 2.71 8.97
C HIS A 29 1.54 1.28 9.23
N LEU A 30 1.32 0.53 8.17
CA LEU A 30 1.12 -0.90 8.24
C LEU A 30 2.44 -1.60 8.60
N PRO A 31 2.46 -2.48 9.62
CA PRO A 31 3.70 -3.05 10.12
C PRO A 31 4.28 -4.08 9.16
N LEU A 32 5.59 -4.01 8.93
CA LEU A 32 6.41 -5.04 8.32
C LEU A 32 7.42 -5.48 9.37
N THR A 33 7.38 -6.75 9.77
CA THR A 33 8.11 -7.20 10.96
C THR A 33 9.22 -8.20 10.58
N PRO A 34 10.30 -8.30 11.37
CA PRO A 34 11.30 -9.35 11.19
C PRO A 34 10.71 -10.77 11.26
N ARG A 35 9.62 -10.97 12.02
CA ARG A 35 8.92 -12.24 12.16
C ARG A 35 8.41 -12.78 10.81
N THR A 36 8.01 -11.89 9.90
CA THR A 36 7.53 -12.23 8.56
C THR A 36 8.59 -11.96 7.49
N GLU A 37 9.86 -11.83 7.89
CA GLU A 37 10.96 -11.41 7.01
C GLU A 37 10.67 -10.12 6.22
N PHE A 38 9.90 -9.21 6.83
CA PHE A 38 9.43 -7.97 6.21
C PHE A 38 8.56 -8.16 4.95
N VAL A 39 7.89 -9.31 4.85
CA VAL A 39 6.81 -9.56 3.89
C VAL A 39 5.47 -9.19 4.56
N PRO A 40 4.53 -8.55 3.84
CA PRO A 40 3.20 -8.23 4.34
C PRO A 40 2.43 -9.45 4.88
N ASP A 41 1.81 -9.28 6.04
CA ASP A 41 0.80 -10.19 6.58
C ASP A 41 -0.56 -9.48 6.56
N LEU A 42 -1.43 -9.91 5.65
CA LEU A 42 -2.73 -9.27 5.44
C LEU A 42 -3.68 -9.42 6.65
N LYS A 43 -3.52 -10.48 7.46
CA LYS A 43 -4.33 -10.65 8.68
C LYS A 43 -3.88 -9.66 9.75
N GLU A 44 -2.57 -9.49 9.90
CA GLU A 44 -1.99 -8.49 10.81
C GLU A 44 -2.36 -7.07 10.40
N TRP A 45 -2.28 -6.75 9.10
CA TRP A 45 -2.68 -5.44 8.58
C TRP A 45 -4.16 -5.15 8.77
N SER A 46 -5.03 -6.12 8.51
CA SER A 46 -6.48 -5.98 8.74
C SER A 46 -6.77 -5.69 10.21
N LYS A 47 -6.18 -6.47 11.13
CA LYS A 47 -6.31 -6.25 12.57
C LYS A 47 -5.79 -4.87 12.99
N TYR A 48 -4.64 -4.46 12.48
CA TYR A 48 -4.07 -3.14 12.77
C TYR A 48 -5.01 -2.02 12.32
N LEU A 49 -5.55 -2.08 11.10
CA LEU A 49 -6.51 -1.09 10.60
C LEU A 49 -7.80 -1.06 11.43
N ASP A 50 -8.29 -2.23 11.87
CA ASP A 50 -9.46 -2.35 12.76
C ASP A 50 -9.20 -1.80 14.17
N GLU A 51 -7.96 -1.79 14.63
CA GLU A 51 -7.55 -1.18 15.91
C GLU A 51 -7.39 0.35 15.76
N GLN A 52 -6.80 0.81 14.66
CA GLN A 52 -6.64 2.24 14.38
C GLN A 52 -7.98 2.93 14.07
N LYS A 53 -8.95 2.19 13.53
CA LYS A 53 -10.30 2.67 13.15
C LYS A 53 -10.30 4.03 12.46
N PRO A 54 -9.57 4.21 11.35
CA PRO A 54 -9.62 5.48 10.63
C PRO A 54 -11.05 5.75 10.14
N GLU A 55 -11.61 6.91 10.49
CA GLU A 55 -12.93 7.36 9.96
C GLU A 55 -12.88 7.42 8.42
N LYS A 56 -11.74 7.85 7.87
CA LYS A 56 -11.46 7.89 6.43
C LYS A 56 -9.98 7.64 6.16
N ILE A 57 -9.69 7.04 5.01
CA ILE A 57 -8.35 7.00 4.40
C ILE A 57 -8.45 7.83 3.12
N ASP A 58 -7.57 8.80 2.95
CA ASP A 58 -7.60 9.71 1.78
C ASP A 58 -6.56 9.30 0.73
N LEU A 59 -5.48 8.62 1.13
CA LEU A 59 -4.43 8.13 0.25
C LEU A 59 -3.96 6.74 0.68
N VAL A 60 -3.90 5.81 -0.27
CA VAL A 60 -3.22 4.52 -0.10
C VAL A 60 -1.99 4.49 -0.98
N ILE A 61 -0.84 4.20 -0.39
CA ILE A 61 0.44 4.11 -1.09
C ILE A 61 0.72 2.63 -1.37
N ILE A 62 1.12 2.29 -2.59
CA ILE A 62 1.56 0.95 -2.98
C ILE A 62 3.00 1.05 -3.47
N ASN A 63 3.91 0.33 -2.81
CA ASN A 63 5.32 0.26 -3.18
C ASN A 63 5.74 -1.21 -3.31
N THR A 64 5.28 -1.86 -4.38
CA THR A 64 5.32 -3.33 -4.57
C THR A 64 6.73 -3.90 -4.62
N GLN A 65 7.66 -3.23 -5.30
CA GLN A 65 9.09 -3.47 -5.17
C GLN A 65 9.59 -2.57 -4.03
N HIS A 66 9.52 -3.11 -2.83
CA HIS A 66 9.47 -2.31 -1.62
C HIS A 66 10.84 -1.79 -1.17
N ASN A 67 10.92 -0.48 -0.93
CA ASN A 67 12.04 0.17 -0.25
C ASN A 67 11.72 0.33 1.24
N PRO A 68 12.57 -0.11 2.20
CA PRO A 68 13.97 -0.55 2.03
C PRO A 68 14.19 -2.07 2.03
N THR A 69 13.12 -2.86 2.06
CA THR A 69 13.25 -4.30 2.32
C THR A 69 13.76 -5.08 1.11
N GLY A 70 13.69 -4.50 -0.10
CA GLY A 70 14.03 -5.15 -1.37
C GLY A 70 13.11 -6.31 -1.73
N LYS A 71 11.99 -6.47 -1.01
CA LYS A 71 11.03 -7.56 -1.24
C LYS A 71 10.06 -7.13 -2.34
N GLN A 72 9.77 -8.06 -3.26
CA GLN A 72 8.62 -7.94 -4.14
C GLN A 72 7.40 -8.54 -3.45
N TRP A 73 6.31 -7.77 -3.35
CA TRP A 73 5.06 -8.25 -2.78
C TRP A 73 4.20 -9.01 -3.78
N SER A 74 3.33 -9.88 -3.26
CA SER A 74 2.44 -10.68 -4.09
C SER A 74 1.28 -9.84 -4.67
N PRO A 75 0.63 -10.33 -5.74
CA PRO A 75 -0.59 -9.70 -6.25
C PRO A 75 -1.71 -9.56 -5.21
N ASP A 76 -1.77 -10.46 -4.23
CA ASP A 76 -2.79 -10.40 -3.16
C ASP A 76 -2.61 -9.17 -2.27
N VAL A 77 -1.37 -8.79 -1.98
CA VAL A 77 -1.06 -7.55 -1.24
C VAL A 77 -1.51 -6.33 -2.05
N VAL A 78 -1.21 -6.31 -3.34
CA VAL A 78 -1.62 -5.22 -4.24
C VAL A 78 -3.15 -5.10 -4.28
N ASN A 79 -3.86 -6.23 -4.41
CA ASN A 79 -5.32 -6.26 -4.42
C ASN A 79 -5.91 -5.78 -3.09
N PHE A 80 -5.34 -6.21 -1.96
CA PHE A 80 -5.76 -5.76 -0.64
C PHE A 80 -5.67 -4.23 -0.49
N LEU A 81 -4.56 -3.62 -0.92
CA LEU A 81 -4.39 -2.17 -0.85
C LEU A 81 -5.33 -1.42 -1.81
N MET A 82 -5.59 -1.98 -2.99
CA MET A 82 -6.61 -1.43 -3.90
C MET A 82 -8.02 -1.52 -3.32
N ASP A 83 -8.35 -2.62 -2.64
CA ASP A 83 -9.65 -2.79 -1.96
C ASP A 83 -9.79 -1.82 -0.79
N LEU A 84 -8.71 -1.57 -0.06
CA LEU A 84 -8.65 -0.55 0.98
C LEU A 84 -8.93 0.85 0.40
N ALA A 85 -8.27 1.20 -0.70
CA ALA A 85 -8.48 2.48 -1.39
C ALA A 85 -9.92 2.60 -1.89
N TRP A 86 -10.47 1.53 -2.49
CA TRP A 86 -11.85 1.52 -2.98
C TRP A 86 -12.85 1.69 -1.84
N LYS A 87 -12.69 0.95 -0.74
CA LYS A 87 -13.57 1.00 0.44
C LYS A 87 -13.69 2.41 1.04
N HIS A 88 -12.61 3.18 0.97
CA HIS A 88 -12.54 4.52 1.55
C HIS A 88 -12.65 5.65 0.51
N GLU A 89 -12.93 5.32 -0.76
CA GLU A 89 -12.93 6.27 -1.89
C GLU A 89 -11.64 7.13 -1.91
N SER A 90 -10.51 6.49 -1.63
CA SER A 90 -9.20 7.11 -1.49
C SER A 90 -8.52 7.32 -2.85
N TYR A 91 -7.58 8.25 -2.88
CA TYR A 91 -6.57 8.29 -3.93
C TYR A 91 -5.59 7.11 -3.77
N LEU A 92 -5.02 6.69 -4.89
CA LEU A 92 -3.98 5.67 -4.94
C LEU A 92 -2.68 6.29 -5.44
N LEU A 93 -1.61 6.16 -4.68
CA LEU A 93 -0.25 6.42 -5.16
C LEU A 93 0.43 5.09 -5.45
N ILE A 94 0.81 4.87 -6.71
CA ILE A 94 1.69 3.78 -7.11
C ILE A 94 3.12 4.33 -7.11
N ASP A 95 3.91 3.93 -6.12
CA ASP A 95 5.34 4.21 -6.07
C ASP A 95 6.11 3.06 -6.73
N ASP A 96 6.41 3.27 -8.01
CA ASP A 96 7.15 2.36 -8.88
C ASP A 96 8.63 2.80 -9.04
N ALA A 97 9.21 3.54 -8.08
CA ALA A 97 10.60 3.99 -8.16
C ALA A 97 11.62 2.85 -8.34
N TYR A 98 11.29 1.66 -7.84
CA TYR A 98 12.07 0.42 -7.98
C TYR A 98 11.37 -0.63 -8.85
N TYR A 99 10.48 -0.21 -9.75
CA TYR A 99 9.87 -1.14 -10.70
C TYR A 99 10.93 -1.95 -11.46
N CYS A 100 10.67 -3.25 -11.64
CA CYS A 100 11.61 -4.24 -12.18
C CYS A 100 12.89 -4.50 -11.36
N VAL A 101 13.04 -3.95 -10.15
CA VAL A 101 14.10 -4.35 -9.22
C VAL A 101 13.58 -5.50 -8.34
N HIS A 102 13.80 -6.73 -8.78
CA HIS A 102 13.39 -7.95 -8.08
C HIS A 102 14.33 -9.13 -8.39
N ASP A 103 14.13 -10.26 -7.72
CA ASP A 103 14.81 -11.52 -8.08
C ASP A 103 14.41 -11.92 -9.52
N PRO A 104 15.36 -11.99 -10.48
CA PRO A 104 15.06 -12.26 -11.88
C PRO A 104 14.46 -13.64 -12.13
N ARG A 105 14.46 -14.54 -11.14
CA ARG A 105 13.83 -15.87 -11.21
C ARG A 105 12.33 -15.85 -10.90
N VAL A 106 11.82 -14.73 -10.38
CA VAL A 106 10.42 -14.56 -9.99
C VAL A 106 9.73 -13.64 -11.00
N GLU A 107 8.48 -13.94 -11.37
CA GLU A 107 7.71 -13.05 -12.25
C GLU A 107 7.50 -11.68 -11.59
N ILE A 108 7.69 -10.61 -12.37
CA ILE A 108 7.45 -9.23 -11.92
C ILE A 108 5.97 -9.02 -11.55
N VAL A 109 5.73 -8.48 -10.36
CA VAL A 109 4.40 -7.99 -9.98
C VAL A 109 4.28 -6.53 -10.41
N ASN A 110 3.47 -6.28 -11.44
CA ASN A 110 3.20 -4.94 -11.96
C ASN A 110 1.86 -4.42 -11.42
N THR A 111 1.94 -3.43 -10.52
CA THR A 111 0.79 -2.81 -9.84
C THR A 111 -0.23 -2.24 -10.83
N LEU A 112 0.23 -1.45 -11.81
CA LEU A 112 -0.64 -0.82 -12.80
C LEU A 112 -1.38 -1.85 -13.67
N LYS A 113 -0.70 -2.92 -14.08
CA LYS A 113 -1.29 -4.02 -14.86
C LYS A 113 -2.39 -4.73 -14.07
N ILE A 114 -2.21 -4.95 -12.77
CA ILE A 114 -3.25 -5.52 -11.90
C ILE A 114 -4.47 -4.60 -11.88
N TRP A 115 -4.27 -3.30 -11.67
CA TRP A 115 -5.36 -2.32 -11.67
C TRP A 115 -6.15 -2.27 -12.99
N LEU A 116 -5.45 -2.17 -14.12
CA LEU A 116 -6.08 -2.14 -15.44
C LEU A 116 -6.90 -3.40 -15.74
N LYS A 117 -6.41 -4.57 -15.32
CA LYS A 117 -7.16 -5.83 -15.43
C LYS A 117 -8.45 -5.79 -14.61
N ARG A 118 -8.41 -5.25 -13.38
CA ARG A 118 -9.61 -5.09 -12.54
C ARG A 118 -10.63 -4.16 -13.22
N LEU A 119 -10.17 -3.01 -13.73
CA LEU A 119 -11.05 -2.08 -14.45
C LEU A 119 -11.73 -2.72 -15.66
N ALA A 120 -10.99 -3.50 -16.46
CA ALA A 120 -11.54 -4.20 -17.61
C ALA A 120 -12.62 -5.22 -17.21
N GLN A 121 -12.44 -5.92 -16.09
CA GLN A 121 -13.44 -6.87 -15.57
C GLN A 121 -14.70 -6.16 -15.07
N HIS A 122 -14.58 -4.96 -14.50
CA HIS A 122 -15.73 -4.16 -14.05
C HIS A 122 -16.54 -3.57 -15.22
N LYS A 123 -15.90 -3.20 -16.34
CA LYS A 123 -16.61 -2.68 -17.53
C LYS A 123 -17.45 -3.74 -18.26
N ASN A 124 -17.20 -5.02 -18.00
CA ASN A 124 -17.89 -6.15 -18.64
C ASN A 124 -19.02 -6.73 -17.76
N ARG A 125 -19.40 -6.03 -16.68
CA ARG A 125 -20.55 -6.34 -15.84
C ARG A 125 -21.60 -5.25 -16.00
#